data_AF-A0A086YYL6-F1
#
_entry.id   AF-A0A086YYL6-F1
#
_cell.length_a   1.000
_cell.length_b   1.000
_cell.length_c   1.000
_cell.angle_alpha   90.00
_cell.angle_beta   90.00
_cell.angle_gamma   90.00
#
_symmetry.space_group_name_H-M   'P 1'
#
loop_
_entity.id
_entity.type
_entity.pdbx_description
1 polymer ?
#
loop_
_entity_poly.entity_id
_entity_poly.type
_entity_poly.pdbx_seq_one_letter_code
_entity_poly.pdbx_strand_id
1 'polypeptide(L)'
;MRLSNKRYSANFRRERTVPTYHYRCKNCGYDFTQEQSFSDDPITLCPHCGKEQVRKVYSAVPIEFKGHGFYRTDRASSSASDSSKKD
;
A
#
# COMPACT_ATOMS: atom_id res chain seq x y z
N MET A 1 -37.27 20.49 -13.93
CA MET A 1 -36.59 19.18 -14.05
C MET A 1 -35.33 19.36 -14.89
N ARG A 2 -34.16 19.52 -14.26
CA ARG A 2 -32.87 19.68 -14.96
C ARG A 2 -32.23 18.30 -15.09
N LEU A 3 -32.33 17.70 -16.28
CA LEU A 3 -31.53 16.52 -16.61
C LEU A 3 -30.10 16.99 -16.85
N SER A 4 -29.27 16.89 -15.81
CA SER A 4 -27.86 17.22 -15.88
C SER A 4 -27.15 16.24 -16.82
N ASN A 5 -26.81 16.75 -17.99
CA ASN A 5 -25.94 16.14 -18.99
C ASN A 5 -24.63 15.65 -18.35
N LYS A 6 -24.54 14.36 -18.00
CA LYS A 6 -23.25 13.71 -17.72
C LYS A 6 -22.61 13.31 -19.05
N ARG A 7 -22.12 14.33 -19.76
CA ARG A 7 -21.20 14.18 -20.90
C ARG A 7 -19.87 13.63 -20.40
N TYR A 8 -19.74 12.31 -20.26
CA TYR A 8 -18.42 11.68 -20.29
C TYR A 8 -18.02 11.57 -21.76
N SER A 9 -17.45 12.66 -22.30
CA SER A 9 -16.71 12.58 -23.55
C SER A 9 -15.53 13.52 -23.49
N ALA A 10 -14.36 12.93 -23.33
CA ALA A 10 -13.11 13.51 -23.78
C ALA A 10 -12.20 12.34 -24.17
N ASN A 11 -12.13 12.08 -25.48
CA ASN A 11 -11.06 11.32 -26.09
C ASN A 11 -9.71 11.88 -25.60
N PHE A 12 -8.91 11.04 -24.95
CA PHE A 12 -7.55 11.39 -24.53
C PHE A 12 -6.57 10.26 -24.83
N ARG A 13 -6.20 10.15 -26.11
CA ARG A 13 -4.98 9.45 -26.53
C ARG A 13 -3.72 10.21 -26.05
N ARG A 14 -3.41 10.06 -24.76
CA ARG A 14 -2.03 9.87 -24.30
C ARG A 14 -2.07 8.55 -23.55
N GLU A 15 -1.17 7.60 -23.83
CA GLU A 15 -0.88 6.51 -22.91
C GLU A 15 -0.47 7.11 -21.55
N ARG A 16 -1.45 7.40 -20.70
CA ARG A 16 -1.23 7.43 -19.26
C ARG A 16 -1.15 5.96 -18.90
N THR A 17 0.06 5.47 -18.68
CA THR A 17 0.30 4.17 -18.07
C THR A 17 -0.34 4.20 -16.68
N VAL A 18 -1.62 3.84 -16.62
CA VAL A 18 -2.34 3.68 -15.36
C VAL A 18 -1.77 2.44 -14.67
N PRO A 19 -1.46 2.52 -13.37
CA PRO A 19 -0.89 1.38 -12.69
C PRO A 19 -1.91 0.25 -12.63
N THR A 20 -1.39 -0.97 -12.69
CA THR A 20 -2.16 -2.17 -12.45
C THR A 20 -2.00 -2.59 -11.00
N TYR A 21 -3.11 -2.91 -10.33
CA TYR A 21 -3.11 -3.38 -8.95
C TYR A 21 -3.65 -4.80 -8.84
N HIS A 22 -3.04 -5.57 -7.94
CA HIS A 22 -3.49 -6.91 -7.59
C HIS A 22 -4.45 -6.87 -6.41
N TYR A 23 -5.52 -7.63 -6.50
CA TYR A 23 -6.59 -7.72 -5.53
C TYR A 23 -6.90 -9.17 -5.19
N ARG A 24 -7.34 -9.41 -3.96
CA ARG A 24 -7.82 -10.72 -3.50
C ARG A 24 -9.10 -10.58 -2.70
N CYS A 25 -10.10 -11.40 -3.02
CA CYS A 25 -11.28 -11.53 -2.21
C CYS A 25 -11.01 -12.39 -0.97
N LYS A 26 -11.34 -11.89 0.22
CA LYS A 26 -11.27 -12.64 1.49
C LYS A 26 -12.34 -13.73 1.59
N ASN A 27 -13.48 -13.58 0.89
CA ASN A 27 -14.59 -14.53 0.98
C ASN A 27 -14.38 -15.79 0.14
N CYS A 28 -14.13 -15.65 -1.16
CA CYS A 28 -13.98 -16.80 -2.07
C CYS A 28 -12.51 -17.09 -2.44
N GLY A 29 -11.56 -16.25 -2.00
CA GLY A 29 -10.15 -16.42 -2.32
C GLY A 29 -9.75 -15.99 -3.73
N TYR A 30 -10.69 -15.52 -4.57
CA TYR A 30 -10.40 -15.13 -5.96
C TYR A 30 -9.39 -13.98 -6.04
N ASP A 31 -8.30 -14.22 -6.76
CA ASP A 31 -7.23 -13.27 -7.06
C ASP A 31 -7.44 -12.68 -8.45
N PHE A 32 -7.34 -11.36 -8.59
CA PHE A 32 -7.49 -10.66 -9.85
C PHE A 32 -6.65 -9.39 -9.93
N THR A 33 -6.54 -8.85 -11.14
CA THR A 33 -5.64 -7.76 -11.48
C THR A 33 -6.43 -6.71 -12.25
N GLN A 34 -6.34 -5.44 -11.86
CA GLN A 34 -7.14 -4.37 -12.46
C GLN A 34 -6.31 -3.09 -12.63
N GLU A 35 -6.42 -2.45 -13.78
CA GLU A 35 -5.90 -1.10 -14.02
C GLU A 35 -6.78 -0.08 -13.28
N GLN A 36 -6.15 0.80 -12.51
CA GLN A 36 -6.86 1.77 -11.68
C GLN A 36 -6.02 3.04 -11.51
N SER A 37 -6.68 4.21 -11.57
CA SER A 37 -5.99 5.46 -11.24
C SER A 37 -5.60 5.50 -9.76
N PHE A 38 -4.53 6.20 -9.44
CA PHE A 38 -4.14 6.43 -8.05
C PHE A 38 -5.18 7.26 -7.28
N SER A 39 -5.97 8.09 -7.98
CA SER A 39 -6.99 8.95 -7.37
C SER A 39 -8.37 8.30 -7.23
N ASP A 40 -8.57 7.08 -7.75
CA ASP A 40 -9.85 6.40 -7.68
C ASP A 40 -10.04 5.70 -6.33
N ASP A 41 -11.29 5.56 -5.89
CA ASP A 41 -11.63 4.78 -4.71
C ASP A 41 -11.31 3.29 -4.89
N PRO A 42 -10.83 2.59 -3.85
CA PRO A 42 -10.45 1.19 -3.94
C PRO A 42 -11.64 0.29 -4.28
N ILE A 43 -11.37 -0.78 -5.04
CA ILE A 43 -12.38 -1.78 -5.40
C ILE A 43 -12.74 -2.61 -4.16
N THR A 44 -14.02 -2.58 -3.78
CA THR A 44 -14.56 -3.33 -2.63
C THR A 44 -15.30 -4.59 -3.06
N LEU A 45 -15.96 -4.57 -4.22
CA LEU A 45 -16.81 -5.65 -4.73
C LEU A 45 -16.01 -6.74 -5.46
N CYS A 46 -16.22 -8.00 -5.11
CA CYS A 46 -15.62 -9.12 -5.81
C CYS A 46 -16.39 -9.45 -7.11
N PRO A 47 -15.75 -9.46 -8.30
CA PRO A 47 -16.41 -9.78 -9.56
C PRO A 47 -16.87 -11.24 -9.66
N HIS A 48 -16.31 -12.13 -8.84
CA HIS A 48 -16.64 -13.57 -8.88
C HIS A 48 -17.79 -13.95 -7.94
N CYS A 49 -17.90 -13.33 -6.75
CA CYS A 49 -18.90 -13.73 -5.74
C CYS A 49 -19.82 -12.60 -5.28
N GLY A 50 -19.62 -11.37 -5.75
CA GLY A 50 -20.48 -10.23 -5.43
C GLY A 50 -20.40 -9.74 -3.98
N LYS A 51 -19.48 -10.24 -3.16
CA LYS A 51 -19.29 -9.77 -1.77
C LYS A 51 -18.29 -8.62 -1.71
N GLU A 52 -18.58 -7.65 -0.83
CA GLU A 52 -17.72 -6.49 -0.56
C GLU A 52 -16.56 -6.81 0.39
N GLN A 53 -15.78 -7.82 0.05
CA GLN A 53 -14.70 -8.37 0.89
C GLN A 53 -13.39 -8.47 0.10
N VAL A 54 -13.07 -7.45 -0.70
CA VAL A 54 -11.85 -7.37 -1.50
C VAL A 54 -10.78 -6.55 -0.80
N ARG A 55 -9.52 -6.98 -0.91
CA ARG A 55 -8.35 -6.22 -0.46
C ARG A 55 -7.30 -6.13 -1.55
N LYS A 56 -6.57 -5.03 -1.59
CA LYS A 56 -5.36 -4.90 -2.41
C LYS A 56 -4.24 -5.75 -1.83
N VAL A 57 -3.53 -6.47 -2.69
CA VAL A 57 -2.42 -7.33 -2.32
C VAL A 57 -1.12 -6.59 -2.60
N TYR A 58 -0.32 -6.41 -1.55
CA TYR A 58 1.02 -5.84 -1.64
C TYR A 58 2.03 -6.98 -1.45
N SER A 59 2.96 -7.12 -2.39
CA SER A 59 4.11 -8.00 -2.23
C SER A 59 5.19 -7.30 -1.41
N ALA A 60 5.95 -8.08 -0.63
CA ALA A 60 7.12 -7.55 0.05
C ALA A 60 8.19 -7.22 -1.00
N VAL A 61 8.52 -5.93 -1.14
CA VAL A 61 9.60 -5.46 -2.02
C VAL A 61 10.88 -5.39 -1.18
N PRO A 62 12.03 -5.89 -1.67
CA PRO A 62 13.29 -5.74 -0.95
C PRO A 62 13.65 -4.25 -0.82
N ILE A 63 14.11 -3.86 0.36
CA ILE A 63 14.60 -2.50 0.65
C ILE A 63 16.12 -2.52 0.74
N GLU A 64 16.75 -1.61 0.00
CA GLU A 64 18.22 -1.47 -0.08
C GLU A 64 18.62 -0.10 0.48
N PHE A 65 19.47 -0.07 1.51
CA PHE A 65 19.95 1.16 2.11
C PHE A 65 21.34 1.53 1.58
N LYS A 66 21.41 2.55 0.72
CA LYS A 66 22.69 3.09 0.21
C LYS A 66 23.07 4.35 0.99
N GLY A 67 23.93 4.21 2.00
CA GLY A 67 24.46 5.34 2.78
C GLY A 67 25.43 4.89 3.89
N HIS A 68 26.44 5.71 4.19
CA HIS A 68 27.47 5.42 5.20
C HIS A 68 27.02 5.67 6.66
N GLY A 69 25.75 6.01 6.88
CA GLY A 69 25.23 6.57 8.14
C GLY A 69 24.14 5.76 8.85
N PHE A 70 23.94 4.48 8.53
CA PHE A 70 22.92 3.64 9.20
C PHE A 70 23.37 3.08 10.56
N TYR A 71 24.58 3.38 11.02
CA TYR A 71 25.10 2.87 12.29
C TYR A 71 24.50 3.66 13.48
N ARG A 72 23.88 2.95 14.43
CA ARG A 72 23.43 3.52 15.73
C ARG A 72 24.62 4.12 16.48
N THR A 73 24.62 5.44 16.69
CA THR A 73 25.54 6.12 17.63
C THR A 73 24.98 6.25 19.04
N ASP A 74 23.68 6.05 19.26
CA ASP A 74 23.08 6.23 20.59
C ASP A 74 23.06 4.90 21.36
N ARG A 75 24.23 4.48 21.82
CA ARG A 75 24.31 3.62 23.02
C ARG A 75 24.13 4.55 24.20
N ALA A 76 22.98 4.50 24.88
CA ALA A 76 22.88 5.06 26.22
C ALA A 76 23.92 4.34 27.09
N SER A 77 24.99 5.03 27.46
CA SER A 77 25.87 4.58 28.53
C SER A 77 25.02 4.51 29.79
N SER A 78 24.67 3.30 30.24
CA SER A 78 24.19 3.11 31.61
C SER A 78 25.36 3.37 32.54
N SER A 79 25.65 4.64 32.78
CA SER A 79 26.38 5.10 33.95
C SER A 79 25.46 4.92 35.15
N ALA A 80 25.40 3.70 35.67
CA ALA A 80 24.94 3.41 37.01
C ALA A 80 26.09 2.68 37.71
N SER A 81 26.97 3.51 38.24
CA SER A 81 27.85 3.23 39.35
C SER A 81 27.11 2.47 40.46
N ASP A 82 27.47 1.21 40.69
CA ASP A 82 27.52 0.66 42.04
C ASP A 82 28.50 -0.52 42.12
N SER A 83 29.72 -0.21 42.55
CA SER A 83 30.65 -1.20 43.10
C SER A 83 31.21 -0.64 44.40
N SER A 84 30.33 -0.44 45.37
CA SER A 84 30.69 -0.25 46.77
C SER A 84 30.74 -1.60 47.50
N LYS A 85 31.96 -2.09 47.70
CA LYS A 85 32.47 -2.72 48.94
C LYS A 85 31.89 -4.07 49.44
N LYS A 86 32.72 -5.13 49.33
CA LYS A 86 32.88 -6.30 50.22
C LYS A 86 34.14 -7.05 49.77
N ASP A 87 35.14 -7.44 50.57
CA ASP A 87 35.37 -7.53 52.01
C ASP A 87 36.82 -7.08 52.30
#